data_AF-A0A7S4KH57-F1
#
_entry.id   AF-A0A7S4KH57-F1
#
_cell.length_a   1.000
_cell.length_b   1.000
_cell.length_c   1.000
_cell.angle_alpha   90.00
_cell.angle_beta   90.00
_cell.angle_gamma   90.00
#
_symmetry.space_group_name_H-M   'P 1'
#
loop_
_entity.id
_entity.type
_entity.pdbx_description
1 polymer ?
#
loop_
_entity_poly.entity_id
_entity_poly.type
_entity_poly.pdbx_seq_one_letter_code
_entity_poly.pdbx_strand_id
1 'polypeptide(L)'
;SGDAELMGAACKQLRVLCRQNELCIQCDQLGAAAEVANMMAAHAKVPEVQQQACAAIINLCSARRVEPRDRAASSGVLNTIVAAMQLHTVYPGIQEMAIIAIQNVIIGTDARDKERKAHAIDAGAIQAIVDAV
;
A
#
# COMPACT_ATOMS: atom_id res chain seq x y z
N SER A 1 -18.48 -5.93 -13.06
CA SER A 1 -19.70 -5.47 -12.36
C SER A 1 -19.48 -4.04 -11.92
N GLY A 2 -20.52 -3.22 -11.82
CA GLY A 2 -20.41 -1.79 -11.44
C GLY A 2 -19.65 -1.54 -10.14
N ASP A 3 -19.56 -2.54 -9.25
CA ASP A 3 -18.75 -2.48 -8.03
C ASP A 3 -17.25 -2.33 -8.30
N ALA A 4 -16.72 -2.98 -9.34
CA ALA A 4 -15.29 -2.89 -9.66
C ALA A 4 -14.92 -1.50 -10.21
N GLU A 5 -15.82 -0.87 -10.98
CA GLU A 5 -15.63 0.50 -11.49
C GLU A 5 -15.79 1.54 -10.39
N LEU A 6 -16.80 1.39 -9.52
CA LEU A 6 -17.03 2.26 -8.36
C LEU A 6 -15.83 2.21 -7.38
N MET A 7 -15.27 1.03 -7.14
CA MET A 7 -14.14 0.84 -6.22
C MET A 7 -12.80 1.22 -6.85
N GLY A 8 -12.62 1.03 -8.16
CA GLY A 8 -11.53 1.64 -8.91
C GLY A 8 -11.54 3.17 -8.80
N ALA A 9 -12.73 3.78 -8.88
CA ALA A 9 -12.91 5.20 -8.64
C ALA A 9 -12.63 5.60 -7.17
N ALA A 10 -13.02 4.78 -6.19
CA ALA A 10 -12.73 5.01 -4.77
C ALA A 10 -11.23 4.96 -4.46
N CYS A 11 -10.49 3.96 -4.98
CA CYS A 11 -9.03 3.87 -4.85
C CYS A 11 -8.35 5.09 -5.51
N LYS A 12 -8.85 5.49 -6.69
CA LYS A 12 -8.38 6.69 -7.38
C LYS A 12 -8.63 7.96 -6.57
N GLN A 13 -9.78 8.09 -5.93
CA GLN A 13 -10.09 9.21 -5.05
C GLN A 13 -9.22 9.20 -3.80
N LEU A 14 -9.05 8.07 -3.12
CA LEU A 14 -8.15 7.95 -1.97
C LEU A 14 -6.71 8.32 -2.34
N ARG A 15 -6.22 7.88 -3.50
CA ARG A 15 -4.92 8.31 -4.03
C ARG A 15 -4.82 9.83 -4.20
N VAL A 16 -5.87 10.46 -4.72
CA VAL A 16 -5.94 11.92 -4.91
C VAL A 16 -5.97 12.65 -3.57
N LEU A 17 -6.73 12.15 -2.59
CA LEU A 17 -6.82 12.74 -1.25
C LEU A 17 -5.50 12.61 -0.49
N CYS A 18 -4.81 11.46 -0.60
CA CYS A 18 -3.50 11.25 0.03
C CYS A 18 -2.37 12.09 -0.60
N ARG A 19 -2.59 12.73 -1.75
CA ARG A 19 -1.61 13.61 -2.43
C ARG A 19 -1.61 15.04 -1.86
N GLN A 20 -2.67 15.47 -1.18
CA GLN A 20 -2.77 16.81 -0.60
C GLN A 20 -2.43 16.75 0.90
N ASN A 21 -1.48 17.59 1.36
CA ASN A 21 -0.87 17.45 2.69
C ASN A 21 -1.89 17.42 3.85
N GLU A 22 -2.85 18.35 3.89
CA GLU A 22 -3.87 18.42 4.95
C GLU A 22 -4.82 17.21 4.91
N LEU A 23 -5.23 16.77 3.72
CA LEU A 23 -6.12 15.62 3.54
C LEU A 23 -5.41 14.30 3.82
N CYS A 24 -4.10 14.22 3.58
CA CYS A 24 -3.27 13.07 3.92
C CYS A 24 -3.22 12.83 5.44
N ILE A 25 -3.20 13.90 6.26
CA ILE A 25 -3.33 13.79 7.73
C ILE A 25 -4.66 13.15 8.13
N GLN A 26 -5.76 13.63 7.55
CA GLN A 26 -7.09 13.13 7.89
C GLN A 26 -7.30 11.69 7.42
N CYS A 27 -6.86 11.36 6.19
CA CYS A 27 -6.93 10.00 5.66
C CYS A 27 -6.21 9.02 6.59
N ASP A 28 -5.00 9.38 7.02
CA ASP A 28 -4.20 8.62 7.94
C ASP A 28 -4.87 8.42 9.32
N GLN A 29 -5.43 9.48 9.90
CA GLN A 29 -6.21 9.42 11.15
C GLN A 29 -7.48 8.57 11.04
N LEU A 30 -8.07 8.47 9.85
CA LEU A 30 -9.24 7.66 9.57
C LEU A 30 -8.90 6.20 9.21
N GLY A 31 -7.63 5.80 9.28
CA GLY A 31 -7.23 4.43 9.01
C GLY A 31 -7.18 4.07 7.52
N ALA A 32 -6.88 5.03 6.64
CA ALA A 32 -6.84 4.81 5.19
C ALA A 32 -5.97 3.61 4.77
N ALA A 33 -4.88 3.31 5.47
CA ALA A 33 -4.04 2.14 5.15
C ALA A 33 -4.79 0.81 5.34
N ALA A 34 -5.61 0.68 6.39
CA ALA A 34 -6.43 -0.50 6.63
C ALA A 34 -7.53 -0.63 5.57
N GLU A 35 -8.16 0.49 5.22
CA GLU A 35 -9.20 0.47 4.18
C GLU A 35 -8.63 0.13 2.80
N VAL A 36 -7.45 0.66 2.47
CA VAL A 36 -6.74 0.26 1.25
C VAL A 36 -6.44 -1.24 1.25
N ALA A 37 -5.99 -1.81 2.38
CA ALA A 37 -5.79 -3.26 2.48
C ALA A 37 -7.10 -4.04 2.24
N ASN A 38 -8.21 -3.61 2.84
CA ASN A 38 -9.52 -4.23 2.64
C ASN A 38 -9.96 -4.20 1.17
N MET A 39 -9.81 -3.05 0.51
CA MET A 39 -10.13 -2.91 -0.92
C MET A 39 -9.24 -3.80 -1.79
N MET A 40 -7.93 -3.87 -1.51
CA MET A 40 -7.01 -4.75 -2.21
C MET A 40 -7.41 -6.21 -2.07
N ALA A 41 -7.78 -6.65 -0.87
CA ALA A 41 -8.21 -8.01 -0.61
C ALA A 41 -9.55 -8.36 -1.30
N ALA A 42 -10.55 -7.47 -1.20
CA ALA A 42 -11.86 -7.66 -1.81
C ALA A 42 -11.80 -7.70 -3.34
N HIS A 43 -10.84 -6.99 -3.94
CA HIS A 43 -10.67 -6.88 -5.39
C HIS A 43 -9.30 -7.40 -5.84
N ALA A 44 -8.81 -8.47 -5.20
CA ALA A 44 -7.49 -9.04 -5.45
C ALA A 44 -7.26 -9.30 -6.96
N LYS A 45 -8.28 -9.73 -7.70
CA LYS A 45 -8.17 -10.07 -9.13
C LYS A 45 -8.26 -8.89 -10.10
N VAL A 46 -8.42 -7.65 -9.62
CA VAL A 46 -8.58 -6.45 -10.48
C VAL A 46 -7.26 -5.68 -10.51
N PRO A 47 -6.45 -5.77 -11.59
CA PRO A 47 -5.11 -5.17 -11.62
C PRO A 47 -5.12 -3.67 -11.38
N GLU A 48 -6.09 -2.96 -11.95
CA GLU A 48 -6.20 -1.51 -11.80
C GLU A 48 -6.44 -1.08 -10.35
N VAL A 49 -7.24 -1.84 -9.59
CA VAL A 49 -7.43 -1.58 -8.15
C VAL A 49 -6.12 -1.76 -7.39
N GLN A 50 -5.36 -2.84 -7.67
CA GLN A 50 -4.08 -3.09 -7.01
C GLN A 50 -3.07 -1.98 -7.29
N GLN A 51 -2.97 -1.53 -8.54
CA GLN A 51 -2.07 -0.44 -8.92
C GLN A 51 -2.45 0.88 -8.25
N GLN A 52 -3.74 1.25 -8.24
CA GLN A 52 -4.20 2.49 -7.59
C GLN A 52 -4.04 2.42 -6.06
N ALA A 53 -4.26 1.26 -5.45
CA ALA A 53 -4.08 1.03 -4.03
C ALA A 53 -2.62 1.18 -3.61
N CYS A 54 -1.68 0.57 -4.35
CA CYS A 54 -0.24 0.75 -4.10
C CYS A 54 0.13 2.24 -4.19
N ALA A 55 -0.34 2.95 -5.22
CA ALA A 55 -0.11 4.38 -5.35
C ALA A 55 -0.72 5.23 -4.21
N ALA A 56 -1.84 4.82 -3.63
CA ALA A 56 -2.40 5.47 -2.46
C ALA A 56 -1.50 5.29 -1.23
N ILE A 57 -0.94 4.10 -1.01
CA ILE A 57 0.01 3.84 0.08
C ILE A 57 1.31 4.60 -0.12
N ILE A 58 1.83 4.67 -1.36
CA ILE A 58 2.98 5.51 -1.69
C ILE A 58 2.74 6.93 -1.21
N ASN A 59 1.61 7.54 -1.58
CA ASN A 59 1.27 8.91 -1.19
C ASN A 59 1.10 9.05 0.33
N LEU A 60 0.36 8.15 0.97
CA LEU A 60 0.12 8.15 2.42
C LEU A 60 1.43 8.10 3.22
N CYS A 61 2.38 7.27 2.79
CA CYS A 61 3.65 7.05 3.48
C CYS A 61 4.79 7.95 2.97
N SER A 62 4.54 8.77 1.95
CA SER A 62 5.55 9.69 1.37
C SER A 62 5.87 10.90 2.26
N ALA A 63 4.98 11.22 3.21
CA ALA A 63 5.17 12.35 4.10
C ALA A 63 6.42 12.19 4.99
N ARG A 64 6.97 13.32 5.46
CA ARG A 64 8.07 13.34 6.45
C ARG A 64 7.71 12.76 7.82
N ARG A 65 6.42 12.50 8.03
CA ARG A 65 5.87 11.97 9.28
C ARG A 65 6.05 10.46 9.34
N VAL A 66 6.37 9.97 10.53
CA VAL A 66 6.61 8.55 10.78
C VAL A 66 5.31 7.81 11.13
N GLU A 67 4.34 8.52 11.68
CA GLU A 67 3.09 7.95 12.18
C GLU A 67 2.24 7.25 11.10
N PRO A 68 2.11 7.77 9.85
CA PRO A 68 1.43 7.04 8.78
C PRO A 68 2.10 5.72 8.43
N ARG A 69 3.44 5.66 8.51
CA ARG A 69 4.22 4.46 8.20
C ARG A 69 4.02 3.39 9.26
N ASP A 70 4.02 3.78 10.53
CA ASP A 70 3.71 2.89 11.65
C ASP A 70 2.30 2.30 11.51
N ARG A 71 1.31 3.16 11.26
CA ARG A 71 -0.07 2.71 11.07
C ARG A 71 -0.23 1.79 9.87
N ALA A 72 0.42 2.10 8.75
CA ALA A 72 0.41 1.24 7.57
C ALA A 72 1.06 -0.12 7.84
N ALA A 73 2.22 -0.16 8.52
CA ALA A 73 2.88 -1.41 8.86
C ALA A 73 2.00 -2.30 9.74
N SER A 74 1.27 -1.72 10.70
CA SER A 74 0.34 -2.45 11.57
C SER A 74 -1.05 -2.72 10.96
N SER A 75 -1.39 -2.15 9.80
CA SER A 75 -2.73 -2.31 9.20
C SER A 75 -2.92 -3.59 8.38
N GLY A 76 -1.85 -4.39 8.21
CA GLY A 76 -1.85 -5.56 7.33
C GLY A 76 -1.70 -5.22 5.84
N VAL A 77 -1.50 -3.95 5.48
CA VAL A 77 -1.38 -3.56 4.06
C VAL A 77 -0.17 -4.17 3.37
N LEU A 78 0.90 -4.44 4.11
CA LEU A 78 2.08 -5.14 3.60
C LEU A 78 1.73 -6.55 3.10
N ASN A 79 0.90 -7.30 3.83
CA ASN A 79 0.43 -8.63 3.40
C ASN A 79 -0.36 -8.54 2.10
N THR A 80 -1.25 -7.54 1.98
CA THR A 80 -2.06 -7.36 0.77
C THR A 80 -1.24 -6.89 -0.42
N ILE A 81 -0.21 -6.05 -0.21
CA ILE A 81 0.72 -5.64 -1.27
C ILE A 81 1.52 -6.85 -1.77
N VAL A 82 2.05 -7.69 -0.87
CA VAL A 82 2.77 -8.90 -1.27
C VAL A 82 1.86 -9.87 -2.01
N ALA A 83 0.63 -10.08 -1.53
CA ALA A 83 -0.35 -10.92 -2.23
C ALA A 83 -0.68 -10.38 -3.64
N ALA A 84 -0.75 -9.06 -3.81
CA ALA A 84 -0.95 -8.43 -5.11
C ALA A 84 0.24 -8.68 -6.05
N MET A 85 1.48 -8.58 -5.55
CA MET A 85 2.68 -8.90 -6.34
C MET A 85 2.66 -10.35 -6.84
N GLN A 86 2.30 -11.29 -5.95
CA GLN A 86 2.25 -12.72 -6.26
C GLN A 86 1.11 -13.07 -7.24
N LEU A 87 -0.02 -12.36 -7.18
CA LEU A 87 -1.15 -12.61 -8.07
C LEU A 87 -0.98 -11.96 -9.45
N HIS A 88 -0.29 -10.82 -9.52
CA HIS A 88 -0.16 -10.00 -10.73
C HIS A 88 1.28 -9.94 -11.26
N THR A 89 1.93 -11.11 -11.35
CA THR A 89 3.34 -11.23 -11.78
C THR A 89 3.61 -10.68 -13.18
N VAL A 90 2.63 -10.75 -14.09
CA VAL A 90 2.76 -10.28 -15.47
C VAL A 90 2.47 -8.78 -15.66
N TYR A 91 2.24 -8.03 -14.58
CA TYR A 91 1.93 -6.59 -14.62
C TYR A 91 3.08 -5.76 -14.03
N PRO A 92 4.05 -5.30 -14.85
CA PRO A 92 5.21 -4.55 -14.37
C PRO A 92 4.84 -3.31 -13.55
N GLY A 93 3.77 -2.61 -13.92
CA GLY A 93 3.29 -1.43 -13.18
C GLY A 93 2.81 -1.75 -11.77
N ILE A 94 2.28 -2.96 -11.52
CA ILE A 94 1.92 -3.40 -10.16
C ILE A 94 3.18 -3.74 -9.38
N GLN A 95 4.14 -4.44 -9.99
CA GLN A 95 5.40 -4.79 -9.33
C GLN A 95 6.17 -3.55 -8.90
N GLU A 96 6.36 -2.57 -9.80
CA GLU A 96 7.04 -1.31 -9.50
C GLU A 96 6.36 -0.55 -8.37
N MET A 97 5.04 -0.33 -8.46
CA MET A 97 4.31 0.42 -7.44
C MET A 97 4.26 -0.30 -6.09
N ALA A 98 4.17 -1.63 -6.09
CA ALA A 98 4.19 -2.44 -4.87
C ALA A 98 5.54 -2.34 -4.15
N ILE A 99 6.65 -2.42 -4.89
CA ILE A 99 8.00 -2.27 -4.34
C ILE A 99 8.19 -0.89 -3.71
N ILE A 100 7.76 0.19 -4.41
CA ILE A 100 7.85 1.56 -3.89
C ILE A 100 6.93 1.72 -2.66
N ALA A 101 5.74 1.12 -2.66
CA ALA A 101 4.82 1.16 -1.51
C ALA A 101 5.45 0.48 -0.28
N ILE A 102 6.01 -0.72 -0.43
CA ILE A 102 6.74 -1.43 0.64
C ILE A 102 7.88 -0.55 1.17
N GLN A 103 8.69 0.02 0.28
CA GLN A 103 9.79 0.90 0.65
C GLN A 103 9.30 2.09 1.51
N ASN A 104 8.24 2.77 1.07
CA ASN A 104 7.71 3.93 1.77
C ASN A 104 7.15 3.56 3.15
N VAL A 105 6.56 2.37 3.30
CA VAL A 105 6.07 1.89 4.61
C VAL A 105 7.24 1.61 5.55
N ILE A 106 8.33 0.98 5.09
CA ILE A 106 9.39 0.51 6.01
C ILE A 106 10.53 1.51 6.23
N ILE A 107 10.70 2.50 5.35
CA ILE A 107 11.84 3.42 5.43
C ILE A 107 11.79 4.30 6.69
N GLY A 108 12.95 4.48 7.32
CA GLY A 108 13.12 5.33 8.49
C GLY A 108 14.37 4.95 9.29
N THR A 109 14.75 5.85 10.20
CA THR A 109 15.83 5.65 11.18
C THR A 109 15.36 5.95 12.61
N ASP A 110 14.04 6.01 12.81
CA ASP A 110 13.38 6.14 14.10
C ASP A 110 13.33 4.78 14.84
N ALA A 111 12.89 4.81 16.10
CA ALA A 111 12.89 3.64 16.98
C ALA A 111 12.08 2.44 16.47
N ARG A 112 11.17 2.63 15.51
CA ARG A 112 10.28 1.59 14.98
C ARG A 112 10.68 1.10 13.58
N ASP A 113 11.82 1.53 13.06
CA ASP A 113 12.31 1.09 11.75
C ASP A 113 12.43 -0.44 11.65
N LYS A 114 12.94 -1.08 12.70
CA LYS A 114 13.07 -2.54 12.81
C LYS A 114 11.72 -3.24 12.84
N GLU A 115 10.74 -2.67 13.56
CA GLU A 115 9.38 -3.21 13.66
C GLU A 115 8.70 -3.19 12.28
N ARG A 116 8.78 -2.07 11.56
CA ARG A 116 8.20 -1.97 10.20
C ARG A 116 8.87 -2.93 9.20
N LYS A 117 10.20 -3.10 9.30
CA LYS A 117 10.93 -4.09 8.49
C LYS A 117 10.53 -5.53 8.85
N ALA A 118 10.34 -5.83 10.13
CA ALA A 118 9.87 -7.14 10.57
C ALA A 118 8.49 -7.47 9.98
N HIS A 119 7.55 -6.53 10.00
CA HIS A 119 6.25 -6.71 9.34
C HIS A 119 6.37 -7.03 7.84
N ALA A 120 7.29 -6.39 7.12
CA ALA A 120 7.50 -6.69 5.70
C ALA A 120 8.15 -8.06 5.48
N ILE A 121 9.06 -8.48 6.38
CA ILE A 121 9.67 -9.81 6.36
C ILE A 121 8.59 -10.87 6.60
N ASP A 122 7.76 -10.69 7.63
CA ASP A 122 6.67 -11.60 7.98
C ASP A 122 5.64 -11.71 6.85
N ALA A 123 5.40 -10.61 6.12
CA ALA A 123 4.55 -10.59 4.93
C ALA A 123 5.15 -11.33 3.72
N GLY A 124 6.43 -11.72 3.76
CA GLY A 124 7.13 -12.38 2.65
C GLY A 124 7.67 -11.43 1.58
N ALA A 125 7.86 -10.14 1.91
CA ALA A 125 8.26 -9.12 0.94
C ALA A 125 9.59 -9.42 0.24
N ILE A 126 10.57 -10.02 0.94
CA ILE A 126 11.88 -10.33 0.35
C ILE A 126 11.74 -11.24 -0.87
N GLN A 127 11.02 -12.36 -0.71
CA GLN A 127 10.85 -13.33 -1.80
C GLN A 127 10.06 -12.72 -2.95
N ALA A 128 8.97 -12.02 -2.65
CA ALA A 128 8.14 -11.39 -3.67
C ALA A 128 8.90 -10.33 -4.48
N ILE A 129 9.80 -9.56 -3.86
CA ILE A 129 10.64 -8.59 -4.56
C ILE A 129 11.67 -9.28 -5.46
N VAL A 130 12.28 -10.38 -5.00
CA VAL A 130 13.23 -11.17 -5.79
C VAL A 130 12.54 -11.81 -7.01
N ASP A 131 11.30 -12.25 -6.87
CA ASP A 131 10.54 -12.87 -7.97
C ASP A 131 10.01 -11.84 -8.99
N ALA A 132 10.04 -10.55 -8.64
CA ALA A 132 9.51 -9.45 -9.46
C ALA A 132 10.54 -8.82 -10.42
N VAL A 133 11.84 -9.13 -10.25
CA VAL A 133 12.96 -8.67 -11.10
C VAL A 133 13.33 -9.70 -12.16
#